data_AF-A0A1G6NKF2-F1
#
_entry.id   AF-A0A1G6NKF2-F1
#
_cell.length_a   1.000
_cell.length_b   1.000
_cell.length_c   1.000
_cell.angle_alpha   90.00
_cell.angle_beta   90.00
_cell.angle_gamma   90.00
#
_symmetry.space_group_name_H-M   'P 1'
#
loop_
_entity.id
_entity.type
_entity.pdbx_description
1 polymer ?
#
loop_
_entity_poly.entity_id
_entity_poly.type
_entity_poly.pdbx_seq_one_letter_code
_entity_poly.pdbx_strand_id
1 'polypeptide(L)'
;MKADTYLSHCYAIPETPPVLPLADEAFASVWKEAEGAAARKFLSEIVDRDIALFPLQQEETLRILFAETLGGRLPVIVTDNRDDFLRVEALLNGREDLEDFPVTVNAFTMQARAKNIRNHRVILLGQAPYSNVPANLLGLDEEEWIERSCRLRFAHECAHYETLRLFGGMQNHALDEIVADAMGQLAAFGNFSAARQRLFFGLEQGTGRCTGRLSFYCRNVLPWERTEVYRAVDATLDFLEDRIYRFLTENKKRTETKESLSSAKTRLSDKKSKYELLSDLAGTSIAERYKSLL
;
A
#
# COMPACT_ATOMS: atom_id res chain seq x y z
N MET A 1 -11.28 17.43 -13.30
CA MET A 1 -11.10 16.44 -14.38
C MET A 1 -12.43 15.76 -14.65
N LYS A 2 -12.72 15.38 -15.91
CA LYS A 2 -13.92 14.60 -16.28
C LYS A 2 -13.76 13.12 -15.89
N ALA A 3 -14.86 12.37 -15.78
CA ALA A 3 -14.81 10.95 -15.41
C ALA A 3 -14.01 10.12 -16.43
N ASP A 4 -14.22 10.36 -17.73
CA ASP A 4 -13.54 9.64 -18.82
C ASP A 4 -12.01 9.68 -18.69
N THR A 5 -11.47 10.87 -18.43
CA THR A 5 -10.04 11.16 -18.34
C THR A 5 -9.46 10.53 -17.09
N TYR A 6 -10.19 10.61 -15.97
CA TYR A 6 -9.81 9.98 -14.72
C TYR A 6 -9.75 8.45 -14.87
N LEU A 7 -10.85 7.85 -15.33
CA LEU A 7 -10.98 6.40 -15.47
C LEU A 7 -10.02 5.78 -16.50
N SER A 8 -9.50 6.57 -17.45
CA SER A 8 -8.55 6.11 -18.47
C SER A 8 -7.10 6.02 -17.98
N HIS A 9 -6.80 6.47 -16.75
CA HIS A 9 -5.46 6.32 -16.19
C HIS A 9 -5.06 4.85 -16.09
N CYS A 10 -3.84 4.54 -16.54
CA CYS A 10 -3.12 3.28 -16.34
C CYS A 10 -1.62 3.53 -16.52
N TYR A 11 -0.82 2.52 -16.19
CA TYR A 11 0.63 2.56 -16.32
C TYR A 11 1.10 1.94 -17.64
N ALA A 12 2.14 2.56 -18.22
CA ALA A 12 2.88 1.93 -19.30
C ALA A 12 3.74 0.80 -18.72
N ILE A 13 3.35 -0.45 -18.99
CA ILE A 13 4.09 -1.62 -18.55
C ILE A 13 5.24 -1.88 -19.54
N PRO A 14 6.50 -2.05 -19.06
CA PRO A 14 7.61 -2.42 -19.92
C PRO A 14 7.35 -3.72 -20.68
N GLU A 15 7.57 -3.73 -22.01
CA GLU A 15 7.39 -4.93 -22.84
C GLU A 15 8.26 -6.10 -22.36
N THR A 16 9.48 -5.79 -21.92
CA THR A 16 10.39 -6.74 -21.30
C THR A 16 10.47 -6.46 -19.80
N PRO A 17 10.10 -7.41 -18.93
CA PRO A 17 10.25 -7.26 -17.49
C PRO A 17 11.71 -6.98 -17.11
N PRO A 18 11.97 -6.06 -16.16
CA PRO A 18 13.31 -5.84 -15.67
C PRO A 18 13.83 -7.06 -14.89
N VAL A 19 15.13 -7.07 -14.58
CA VAL A 19 15.69 -8.03 -13.62
C VAL A 19 15.16 -7.68 -12.23
N LEU A 20 14.56 -8.66 -11.55
CA LEU A 20 13.90 -8.47 -10.26
C LEU A 20 14.64 -9.17 -9.12
N PRO A 21 14.75 -8.53 -7.93
CA PRO A 21 14.28 -7.19 -7.63
C PRO A 21 15.18 -6.15 -8.30
N LEU A 22 14.65 -4.94 -8.49
CA LEU A 22 15.49 -3.81 -8.88
C LEU A 22 16.58 -3.56 -7.84
N ALA A 23 17.66 -2.92 -8.26
CA ALA A 23 18.70 -2.48 -7.33
C ALA A 23 18.12 -1.51 -6.28
N ASP A 24 18.63 -1.64 -5.06
CA ASP A 24 18.35 -0.72 -3.96
C ASP A 24 18.63 0.72 -4.38
N GLU A 25 17.87 1.67 -3.83
CA GLU A 25 18.25 3.07 -3.94
C GLU A 25 19.51 3.33 -3.12
N ALA A 26 20.31 4.29 -3.56
CA ALA A 26 21.56 4.63 -2.87
C ALA A 26 21.37 4.97 -1.39
N PHE A 27 20.21 5.52 -1.01
CA PHE A 27 19.94 5.82 0.40
C PHE A 27 19.80 4.57 1.28
N ALA A 28 19.41 3.42 0.71
CA ALA A 28 19.09 2.23 1.51
C ALA A 28 20.28 1.74 2.35
N SER A 29 21.52 1.95 1.87
CA SER A 29 22.73 1.59 2.61
C SER A 29 23.02 2.49 3.83
N VAL A 30 22.37 3.65 3.93
CA VAL A 30 22.49 4.56 5.08
C VAL A 30 21.56 4.11 6.22
N TRP A 31 20.49 3.39 5.89
CA TRP A 31 19.53 2.88 6.86
C TRP A 31 20.01 1.58 7.51
N LYS A 32 19.59 1.33 8.75
CA LYS A 32 19.86 0.08 9.48
C LYS A 32 18.63 -0.36 10.24
N GLU A 33 18.51 -1.66 10.46
CA GLU A 33 17.51 -2.21 11.34
C GLU A 33 17.87 -1.89 12.80
N ALA A 34 16.87 -1.55 13.58
CA ALA A 34 17.02 -1.20 14.99
C ALA A 34 15.66 -1.24 15.68
N GLU A 35 15.67 -1.39 17.00
CA GLU A 35 14.44 -1.42 17.82
C GLU A 35 14.62 -0.57 19.07
N GLY A 36 13.52 -0.13 19.65
CA GLY A 36 13.52 0.56 20.94
C GLY A 36 14.34 1.85 20.94
N ALA A 37 15.07 2.05 22.05
CA ALA A 37 16.04 3.13 22.21
C ALA A 37 17.08 3.20 21.09
N ALA A 38 17.50 2.06 20.52
CA ALA A 38 18.47 2.03 19.43
C ALA A 38 17.89 2.59 18.12
N ALA A 39 16.61 2.30 17.84
CA ALA A 39 15.89 2.89 16.72
C ALA A 39 15.73 4.40 16.89
N ARG A 40 15.31 4.85 18.08
CA ARG A 40 15.14 6.28 18.37
C ARG A 40 16.45 7.03 18.22
N LYS A 41 17.54 6.48 18.78
CA LYS A 41 18.90 7.02 18.64
C LYS A 41 19.31 7.13 17.18
N PHE A 42 19.11 6.08 16.39
CA PHE A 42 19.43 6.10 14.98
C PHE A 42 18.64 7.15 14.19
N LEU A 43 17.33 7.29 14.44
CA LEU A 43 16.51 8.32 13.77
C LEU A 43 16.98 9.74 14.11
N SER A 44 17.33 9.99 15.37
CA SER A 44 17.91 11.26 15.81
C SER A 44 19.24 11.55 15.11
N GLU A 45 20.13 10.55 15.01
CA GLU A 45 21.43 10.67 14.33
C GLU A 45 21.28 10.92 12.82
N ILE A 46 20.46 10.12 12.13
CA ILE A 46 20.33 10.19 10.66
C ILE A 46 19.66 11.51 10.23
N VAL A 47 18.77 12.06 11.05
CA VAL A 47 18.08 13.33 10.81
C VAL A 47 18.91 14.53 11.31
N ASP A 48 19.92 14.31 12.14
CA ASP A 48 20.72 15.35 12.83
C ASP A 48 19.85 16.29 13.68
N ARG A 49 19.10 15.67 14.60
CA ARG A 49 18.22 16.35 15.55
C ARG A 49 18.49 15.83 16.95
N ASP A 50 18.44 16.72 17.95
CA ASP A 50 18.58 16.33 19.34
C ASP A 50 17.47 15.35 19.75
N ILE A 51 17.87 14.20 20.28
CA ILE A 51 16.99 13.15 20.77
C ILE A 51 16.07 13.63 21.91
N ALA A 52 16.47 14.65 22.66
CA ALA A 52 15.65 15.26 23.72
C ALA A 52 14.43 15.99 23.13
N LEU A 53 14.50 16.48 21.89
CA LEU A 53 13.41 17.13 21.18
C LEU A 53 12.48 16.13 20.48
N PHE A 54 12.74 14.82 20.65
CA PHE A 54 11.98 13.73 20.07
C PHE A 54 11.54 12.71 21.14
N PRO A 55 10.61 13.10 22.04
CA PRO A 55 10.08 12.20 23.05
C PRO A 55 9.10 11.21 22.42
N LEU A 56 9.21 9.93 22.77
CA LEU A 56 8.26 8.89 22.36
C LEU A 56 7.56 8.32 23.60
N GLN A 57 6.27 8.01 23.48
CA GLN A 57 5.48 7.43 24.56
C GLN A 57 5.76 5.93 24.75
N GLN A 58 5.96 5.20 23.65
CA GLN A 58 6.20 3.76 23.63
C GLN A 58 7.49 3.47 22.85
N GLU A 59 8.60 4.04 23.33
CA GLU A 59 9.92 3.91 22.69
C GLU A 59 10.26 2.45 22.40
N GLU A 60 9.98 1.54 23.33
CA GLU A 60 10.26 0.10 23.25
C GLU A 60 9.62 -0.61 22.06
N THR A 61 8.52 -0.05 21.51
CA THR A 61 7.78 -0.62 20.38
C THR A 61 8.26 -0.10 19.03
N LEU A 62 9.06 0.97 19.01
CA LEU A 62 9.60 1.55 17.79
C LEU A 62 10.52 0.54 17.11
N ARG A 63 10.25 0.27 15.83
CA ARG A 63 11.08 -0.65 15.03
C ARG A 63 11.43 -0.03 13.69
N ILE A 64 12.64 -0.30 13.23
CA ILE A 64 13.12 -0.01 11.89
C ILE A 64 13.52 -1.35 11.28
N LEU A 65 12.90 -1.69 10.16
CA LEU A 65 13.14 -2.93 9.42
C LEU A 65 13.23 -2.63 7.93
N PHE A 66 13.66 -3.60 7.13
CA PHE A 66 13.58 -3.49 5.67
C PHE A 66 12.45 -4.32 5.08
N ALA A 67 11.68 -3.70 4.18
CA ALA A 67 10.81 -4.40 3.27
C ALA A 67 11.62 -4.87 2.04
N GLU A 68 11.58 -6.17 1.77
CA GLU A 68 12.11 -6.77 0.54
C GLU A 68 11.05 -6.68 -0.57
N THR A 69 11.19 -5.68 -1.45
CA THR A 69 10.22 -5.41 -2.51
C THR A 69 10.78 -5.72 -3.90
N LEU A 70 9.93 -5.74 -4.93
CA LEU A 70 10.36 -5.77 -6.32
C LEU A 70 11.16 -4.53 -6.73
N GLY A 71 10.93 -3.40 -6.04
CA GLY A 71 11.66 -2.14 -6.24
C GLY A 71 12.99 -2.04 -5.49
N GLY A 72 13.46 -3.12 -4.87
CA GLY A 72 14.63 -3.12 -3.96
C GLY A 72 14.23 -2.92 -2.49
N ARG A 73 15.21 -2.88 -1.59
CA ARG A 73 14.97 -2.73 -0.16
C ARG A 73 14.46 -1.34 0.18
N LEU A 74 13.48 -1.29 1.07
CA LEU A 74 12.85 -0.05 1.53
C LEU A 74 12.81 -0.02 3.08
N PRO A 75 13.33 1.02 3.73
CA PRO A 75 13.20 1.19 5.17
C PRO A 75 11.74 1.32 5.57
N VAL A 76 11.37 0.67 6.66
CA VAL A 76 10.04 0.71 7.26
C VAL A 76 10.19 1.02 8.74
N ILE A 77 9.52 2.07 9.19
CA ILE A 77 9.43 2.45 10.59
C ILE A 77 8.05 2.07 11.10
N VAL A 78 7.99 1.35 12.21
CA VAL A 78 6.75 0.91 12.84
C VAL A 78 6.61 1.55 14.21
N THR A 79 5.43 2.10 14.49
CA THR A 79 5.03 2.70 15.77
C THR A 79 3.70 2.11 16.23
N ASP A 80 3.57 1.80 17.51
CA ASP A 80 2.37 1.12 18.04
C ASP A 80 1.28 2.08 18.52
N ASN A 81 1.56 3.38 18.61
CA ASN A 81 0.58 4.40 18.91
C ASN A 81 0.62 5.58 17.93
N ARG A 82 -0.52 6.27 17.86
CA ARG A 82 -0.77 7.41 16.97
C ARG A 82 0.15 8.59 17.26
N ASP A 83 0.45 8.81 18.52
CA ASP A 83 1.21 9.95 19.01
C ASP A 83 2.67 9.85 18.56
N ASP A 84 3.27 8.67 18.68
CA ASP A 84 4.61 8.37 18.20
C ASP A 84 4.68 8.34 16.67
N PHE A 85 3.64 7.84 16.01
CA PHE A 85 3.51 7.92 14.55
C PHE A 85 3.64 9.38 14.07
N LEU A 86 2.87 10.30 14.66
CA LEU A 86 2.89 11.72 14.29
C LEU A 86 4.25 12.37 14.57
N ARG A 87 4.91 11.99 15.67
CA ARG A 87 6.25 12.51 16.01
C ARG A 87 7.31 12.02 15.03
N VAL A 88 7.30 10.72 14.68
CA VAL A 88 8.23 10.17 13.68
C VAL A 88 8.00 10.85 12.34
N GLU A 89 6.74 11.05 11.94
CA GLU A 89 6.38 11.77 10.73
C GLU A 89 6.97 13.19 10.71
N ALA A 90 6.80 13.95 11.80
CA ALA A 90 7.32 15.31 11.92
C ALA A 90 8.86 15.31 11.82
N LEU A 91 9.51 14.37 12.51
CA LEU A 91 10.96 14.18 12.48
C LEU A 91 11.48 13.92 11.06
N LEU A 92 10.85 13.00 10.31
CA LEU A 92 11.23 12.67 8.93
C LEU A 92 11.03 13.86 7.96
N ASN A 93 10.18 14.80 8.33
CA ASN A 93 9.98 16.05 7.59
C ASN A 93 10.80 17.24 8.13
N GLY A 94 11.57 17.03 9.20
CA GLY A 94 12.39 18.06 9.83
C GLY A 94 11.58 19.13 10.57
N ARG A 95 10.33 18.83 10.96
CA ARG A 95 9.41 19.72 11.67
C ARG A 95 9.46 19.47 13.17
N GLU A 96 9.08 20.49 13.94
CA GLU A 96 8.88 20.41 15.40
C GLU A 96 7.39 20.27 15.73
N ASP A 97 6.53 20.94 14.97
CA ASP A 97 5.08 20.83 15.10
C ASP A 97 4.53 19.54 14.46
N LEU A 98 3.51 18.98 15.10
CA LEU A 98 2.74 17.85 14.59
C LEU A 98 1.72 18.31 13.55
N GLU A 99 1.64 17.59 12.45
CA GLU A 99 0.62 17.82 11.42
C GLU A 99 -0.71 17.17 11.84
N ASP A 100 -1.82 17.88 11.63
CA ASP A 100 -3.17 17.38 11.93
C ASP A 100 -3.65 16.48 10.79
N PHE A 101 -3.18 15.24 10.81
CA PHE A 101 -3.65 14.21 9.89
C PHE A 101 -4.98 13.62 10.37
N PRO A 102 -5.92 13.33 9.47
CA PRO A 102 -7.11 12.55 9.80
C PRO A 102 -6.75 11.25 10.53
N VAL A 103 -7.54 10.86 11.53
CA VAL A 103 -7.33 9.63 12.33
C VAL A 103 -7.28 8.35 11.49
N THR A 104 -7.73 8.40 10.24
CA THR A 104 -7.68 7.29 9.28
C THR A 104 -6.29 7.11 8.66
N VAL A 105 -5.42 8.12 8.71
CA VAL A 105 -4.05 8.06 8.16
C VAL A 105 -3.12 7.42 9.17
N ASN A 106 -2.89 6.12 8.98
CA ASN A 106 -2.03 5.29 9.84
C ASN A 106 -0.88 4.63 9.08
N ALA A 107 -0.68 4.99 7.81
CA ALA A 107 0.57 4.79 7.09
C ALA A 107 0.64 5.66 5.86
N PHE A 108 1.85 5.77 5.34
CA PHE A 108 2.14 6.16 3.97
C PHE A 108 3.58 5.79 3.62
N THR A 109 3.80 5.56 2.34
CA THR A 109 5.10 5.62 1.70
C THR A 109 5.40 7.08 1.38
N MET A 110 6.42 7.65 2.03
CA MET A 110 6.78 9.06 1.87
C MET A 110 8.21 9.25 1.37
N GLN A 111 8.46 10.41 0.78
CA GLN A 111 9.80 10.95 0.63
C GLN A 111 10.08 11.90 1.80
N ALA A 112 11.10 11.59 2.60
CA ALA A 112 11.51 12.42 3.72
C ALA A 112 11.99 13.80 3.26
N ARG A 113 11.73 14.81 4.09
CA ARG A 113 12.07 16.23 3.80
C ARG A 113 13.13 16.80 4.72
N ALA A 114 13.42 16.11 5.83
CA ALA A 114 14.52 16.45 6.72
C ALA A 114 15.84 16.54 5.95
N LYS A 115 16.68 17.50 6.34
CA LYS A 115 17.88 17.92 5.59
C LYS A 115 18.79 16.75 5.18
N ASN A 116 19.10 15.85 6.11
CA ASN A 116 20.09 14.78 5.92
C ASN A 116 19.54 13.52 5.24
N ILE A 117 18.21 13.38 5.19
CA ILE A 117 17.53 12.24 4.56
C ILE A 117 16.59 12.71 3.45
N ARG A 118 16.84 13.89 2.88
CA ARG A 118 15.95 14.47 1.89
C ARG A 118 15.82 13.54 0.68
N ASN A 119 14.58 13.29 0.27
CA ASN A 119 14.20 12.36 -0.80
C ASN A 119 14.45 10.87 -0.49
N HIS A 120 14.90 10.50 0.72
CA HIS A 120 14.89 9.10 1.12
C HIS A 120 13.45 8.62 1.18
N ARG A 121 13.16 7.46 0.59
CA ARG A 121 11.84 6.85 0.70
C ARG A 121 11.80 5.94 1.91
N VAL A 122 10.70 6.03 2.65
CA VAL A 122 10.46 5.27 3.86
C VAL A 122 8.97 4.99 3.98
N ILE A 123 8.62 3.81 4.47
CA ILE A 123 7.27 3.52 4.92
C ILE A 123 7.20 3.87 6.41
N LEU A 124 6.24 4.69 6.80
CA LEU A 124 5.86 4.85 8.19
C LEU A 124 4.57 4.08 8.45
N LEU A 125 4.57 3.15 9.40
CA LEU A 125 3.44 2.29 9.75
C LEU A 125 2.99 2.53 11.19
N GLY A 126 1.73 2.86 11.36
CA GLY A 126 1.01 2.87 12.62
C GLY A 126 0.11 1.64 12.77
N GLN A 127 -0.13 1.23 14.02
CA GLN A 127 -1.12 0.22 14.36
C GLN A 127 -2.52 0.84 14.48
N ALA A 128 -3.45 0.35 13.68
CA ALA A 128 -4.86 0.76 13.67
C ALA A 128 -5.66 -0.15 12.73
N PRO A 129 -7.00 -0.24 12.89
CA PRO A 129 -7.86 -0.92 11.94
C PRO A 129 -7.74 -0.33 10.53
N TYR A 130 -7.64 -1.19 9.52
CA TYR A 130 -7.51 -0.73 8.14
C TYR A 130 -8.78 -0.03 7.65
N SER A 131 -8.62 1.11 6.97
CA SER A 131 -9.72 2.02 6.58
C SER A 131 -10.67 2.42 7.71
N ASN A 132 -10.22 2.32 8.98
CA ASN A 132 -11.06 2.52 10.17
C ASN A 132 -12.32 1.62 10.19
N VAL A 133 -12.24 0.46 9.53
CA VAL A 133 -13.32 -0.54 9.53
C VAL A 133 -13.25 -1.32 10.83
N PRO A 134 -14.34 -1.43 11.60
CA PRO A 134 -14.37 -2.24 12.82
C PRO A 134 -14.33 -3.74 12.51
N ALA A 135 -13.72 -4.53 13.40
CA ALA A 135 -13.48 -5.96 13.20
C ALA A 135 -14.75 -6.78 12.98
N ASN A 136 -15.85 -6.40 13.65
CA ASN A 136 -17.14 -7.09 13.55
C ASN A 136 -17.75 -7.07 12.13
N LEU A 137 -17.47 -6.04 11.32
CA LEU A 137 -17.93 -5.99 9.92
C LEU A 137 -17.19 -6.98 9.01
N LEU A 138 -16.05 -7.50 9.46
CA LEU A 138 -15.27 -8.54 8.79
C LEU A 138 -15.47 -9.92 9.42
N GLY A 139 -16.24 -10.00 10.51
CA GLY A 139 -16.42 -11.23 11.27
C GLY A 139 -15.14 -11.71 11.99
N LEU A 140 -14.26 -10.77 12.36
CA LEU A 140 -13.01 -11.04 13.07
C LEU A 140 -13.07 -10.48 14.49
N ASP A 141 -12.20 -10.97 15.37
CA ASP A 141 -11.90 -10.29 16.62
C ASP A 141 -10.96 -9.08 16.40
N GLU A 142 -10.87 -8.20 17.41
CA GLU A 142 -10.11 -6.96 17.28
C GLU A 142 -8.61 -7.20 17.14
N GLU A 143 -8.04 -8.18 17.85
CA GLU A 143 -6.61 -8.47 17.83
C GLU A 143 -6.19 -9.05 16.48
N GLU A 144 -6.94 -10.04 15.97
CA GLU A 144 -6.77 -10.61 14.64
C GLU A 144 -6.92 -9.53 13.56
N TRP A 145 -7.88 -8.61 13.73
CA TRP A 145 -8.06 -7.54 12.76
C TRP A 145 -6.92 -6.53 12.77
N ILE A 146 -6.38 -6.17 13.93
CA ILE A 146 -5.19 -5.30 14.01
C ILE A 146 -3.98 -5.97 13.35
N GLU A 147 -3.74 -7.25 13.62
CA GLU A 147 -2.63 -8.00 13.00
C GLU A 147 -2.78 -8.03 11.47
N ARG A 148 -3.97 -8.39 10.97
CA ARG A 148 -4.25 -8.39 9.53
C ARG A 148 -4.19 -7.00 8.92
N SER A 149 -4.65 -5.98 9.62
CA SER A 149 -4.57 -4.58 9.17
C SER A 149 -3.13 -4.14 8.99
N CYS A 150 -2.22 -4.52 9.91
CA CYS A 150 -0.80 -4.21 9.80
C CYS A 150 -0.17 -4.92 8.60
N ARG A 151 -0.45 -6.21 8.38
CA ARG A 151 0.02 -6.96 7.20
C ARG A 151 -0.49 -6.36 5.90
N LEU A 152 -1.79 -6.03 5.86
CA LEU A 152 -2.44 -5.43 4.70
C LEU A 152 -1.79 -4.09 4.36
N ARG A 153 -1.66 -3.20 5.35
CA ARG A 153 -1.07 -1.87 5.20
C ARG A 153 0.39 -1.94 4.75
N PHE A 154 1.19 -2.80 5.37
CA PHE A 154 2.58 -3.02 4.95
C PHE A 154 2.68 -3.41 3.47
N ALA A 155 1.88 -4.38 3.03
CA ALA A 155 1.89 -4.83 1.63
C ALA A 155 1.30 -3.78 0.66
N HIS A 156 0.29 -3.02 1.08
CA HIS A 156 -0.28 -1.90 0.35
C HIS A 156 0.77 -0.81 0.09
N GLU A 157 1.50 -0.39 1.13
CA GLU A 157 2.58 0.61 0.99
C GLU A 157 3.75 0.09 0.16
N CYS A 158 4.09 -1.20 0.27
CA CYS A 158 5.06 -1.82 -0.62
C CYS A 158 4.61 -1.76 -2.09
N ALA A 159 3.33 -2.00 -2.37
CA ALA A 159 2.80 -1.96 -3.74
C ALA A 159 2.86 -0.55 -4.34
N HIS A 160 2.63 0.49 -3.54
CA HIS A 160 2.86 1.88 -3.93
C HIS A 160 4.31 2.12 -4.34
N TYR A 161 5.26 1.71 -3.51
CA TYR A 161 6.68 1.82 -3.83
C TYR A 161 7.09 1.02 -5.08
N GLU A 162 6.59 -0.22 -5.22
CA GLU A 162 6.86 -1.08 -6.37
C GLU A 162 6.32 -0.49 -7.67
N THR A 163 5.09 0.03 -7.66
CA THR A 163 4.46 0.70 -8.80
C THR A 163 5.29 1.92 -9.23
N LEU A 164 5.71 2.74 -8.26
CA LEU A 164 6.57 3.89 -8.51
C LEU A 164 7.90 3.49 -9.16
N ARG A 165 8.58 2.49 -8.60
CA ARG A 165 9.92 2.07 -9.05
C ARG A 165 9.90 1.32 -10.38
N LEU A 166 8.86 0.52 -10.64
CA LEU A 166 8.76 -0.31 -11.83
C LEU A 166 8.13 0.44 -13.01
N PHE A 167 7.15 1.30 -12.75
CA PHE A 167 6.32 1.92 -13.79
C PHE A 167 6.41 3.46 -13.82
N GLY A 168 7.26 4.05 -12.97
CA GLY A 168 7.66 5.46 -13.05
C GLY A 168 6.64 6.45 -12.50
N GLY A 169 5.60 5.99 -11.80
CA GLY A 169 4.59 6.89 -11.23
C GLY A 169 3.79 6.28 -10.09
N MET A 170 3.16 7.18 -9.35
CA MET A 170 2.08 6.90 -8.40
C MET A 170 1.22 8.16 -8.35
N GLN A 171 -0.08 8.03 -8.55
CA GLN A 171 -1.03 9.13 -8.45
C GLN A 171 -1.87 8.97 -7.19
N ASN A 172 -2.49 10.07 -6.75
CA ASN A 172 -3.53 9.98 -5.73
C ASN A 172 -4.84 9.59 -6.43
N HIS A 173 -4.92 8.34 -6.90
CA HIS A 173 -5.92 7.87 -7.88
C HIS A 173 -6.53 6.51 -7.49
N ALA A 174 -7.81 6.30 -7.82
CA ALA A 174 -8.54 5.08 -7.46
C ALA A 174 -7.87 3.79 -7.96
N LEU A 175 -7.29 3.80 -9.16
CA LEU A 175 -6.54 2.64 -9.69
C LEU A 175 -5.37 2.25 -8.78
N ASP A 176 -4.58 3.24 -8.32
CA ASP A 176 -3.40 2.98 -7.50
C ASP A 176 -3.78 2.32 -6.18
N GLU A 177 -4.88 2.80 -5.59
CA GLU A 177 -5.43 2.29 -4.35
C GLU A 177 -6.03 0.89 -4.53
N ILE A 178 -6.70 0.61 -5.66
CA ILE A 178 -7.18 -0.73 -5.98
C ILE A 178 -6.01 -1.71 -6.13
N VAL A 179 -4.94 -1.32 -6.82
CA VAL A 179 -3.73 -2.14 -6.99
C VAL A 179 -3.07 -2.41 -5.64
N ALA A 180 -2.89 -1.37 -4.83
CA ALA A 180 -2.25 -1.47 -3.52
C ALA A 180 -3.10 -2.29 -2.53
N ASP A 181 -4.41 -2.07 -2.50
CA ASP A 181 -5.35 -2.87 -1.71
C ASP A 181 -5.42 -4.32 -2.17
N ALA A 182 -5.32 -4.59 -3.48
CA ALA A 182 -5.28 -5.96 -3.97
C ALA A 182 -4.07 -6.72 -3.41
N MET A 183 -2.88 -6.11 -3.48
CA MET A 183 -1.67 -6.67 -2.88
C MET A 183 -1.76 -6.80 -1.36
N GLY A 184 -2.33 -5.79 -0.70
CA GLY A 184 -2.60 -5.80 0.74
C GLY A 184 -3.52 -6.95 1.15
N GLN A 185 -4.66 -7.09 0.49
CA GLN A 185 -5.64 -8.13 0.79
C GLN A 185 -5.07 -9.53 0.55
N LEU A 186 -4.30 -9.71 -0.53
CA LEU A 186 -3.62 -10.98 -0.79
C LEU A 186 -2.62 -11.33 0.32
N ALA A 187 -1.88 -10.35 0.84
CA ALA A 187 -0.95 -10.57 1.95
C ALA A 187 -1.65 -10.89 3.28
N ALA A 188 -2.77 -10.23 3.57
CA ALA A 188 -3.46 -10.37 4.86
C ALA A 188 -4.48 -11.52 4.89
N PHE A 189 -5.11 -11.83 3.77
CA PHE A 189 -6.22 -12.79 3.69
C PHE A 189 -6.00 -13.93 2.70
N GLY A 190 -4.95 -13.85 1.85
CA GLY A 190 -4.68 -14.85 0.83
C GLY A 190 -5.63 -14.80 -0.38
N ASN A 191 -6.54 -13.83 -0.42
CA ASN A 191 -7.45 -13.57 -1.53
C ASN A 191 -7.75 -12.07 -1.64
N PHE A 192 -8.30 -11.67 -2.79
CA PHE A 192 -8.96 -10.38 -2.96
C PHE A 192 -10.48 -10.61 -2.90
N SER A 193 -11.19 -9.75 -2.18
CA SER A 193 -12.66 -9.78 -2.15
C SER A 193 -13.21 -8.42 -2.53
N ALA A 194 -14.10 -8.37 -3.52
CA ALA A 194 -14.74 -7.14 -3.98
C ALA A 194 -15.63 -6.55 -2.88
N ALA A 195 -16.35 -7.40 -2.13
CA ALA A 195 -17.15 -6.97 -0.98
C ALA A 195 -16.29 -6.29 0.10
N ARG A 196 -15.13 -6.88 0.42
CA ARG A 196 -14.17 -6.28 1.37
C ARG A 196 -13.62 -4.95 0.85
N GLN A 197 -13.30 -4.89 -0.45
CA GLN A 197 -12.79 -3.68 -1.06
C GLN A 197 -13.80 -2.53 -1.04
N ARG A 198 -15.07 -2.82 -1.33
CA ARG A 198 -16.17 -1.84 -1.19
C ARG A 198 -16.27 -1.29 0.23
N LEU A 199 -16.18 -2.18 1.22
CA LEU A 199 -16.17 -1.81 2.63
C LEU A 199 -14.98 -0.87 2.96
N PHE A 200 -13.76 -1.21 2.52
CA PHE A 200 -12.58 -0.35 2.72
C PHE A 200 -12.68 1.01 2.02
N PHE A 201 -13.37 1.08 0.88
CA PHE A 201 -13.63 2.31 0.17
C PHE A 201 -14.82 3.12 0.70
N GLY A 202 -15.67 2.53 1.53
CA GLY A 202 -17.00 3.08 1.86
C GLY A 202 -17.81 3.34 0.59
N LEU A 203 -17.76 2.38 -0.35
CA LEU A 203 -18.49 2.38 -1.61
C LEU A 203 -19.73 1.50 -1.48
N GLU A 204 -20.90 2.06 -1.76
CA GLU A 204 -22.16 1.32 -1.75
C GLU A 204 -22.36 0.60 -3.08
N GLN A 205 -22.54 -0.72 -3.02
CA GLN A 205 -22.75 -1.55 -4.20
C GLN A 205 -24.00 -1.12 -4.99
N GLY A 206 -23.85 -0.94 -6.30
CA GLY A 206 -24.93 -0.67 -7.25
C GLY A 206 -25.55 0.74 -7.18
N THR A 207 -25.24 1.55 -6.16
CA THR A 207 -25.88 2.87 -6.00
C THR A 207 -25.11 4.00 -6.66
N GLY A 208 -23.80 3.83 -6.89
CA GLY A 208 -22.91 4.91 -7.33
C GLY A 208 -22.72 5.99 -6.25
N ARG A 209 -22.85 5.61 -4.97
CA ARG A 209 -22.60 6.48 -3.82
C ARG A 209 -21.36 6.01 -3.06
N CYS A 210 -20.57 6.96 -2.60
CA CYS A 210 -19.41 6.71 -1.76
C CYS A 210 -19.31 7.79 -0.68
N THR A 211 -19.20 7.35 0.58
CA THR A 211 -19.04 8.21 1.75
C THR A 211 -17.69 8.01 2.45
N GLY A 212 -16.90 7.03 1.99
CA GLY A 212 -15.63 6.67 2.61
C GLY A 212 -14.41 7.10 1.81
N ARG A 213 -13.36 6.28 1.93
CA ARG A 213 -12.00 6.54 1.45
C ARG A 213 -11.93 6.83 -0.04
N LEU A 214 -12.72 6.18 -0.88
CA LEU A 214 -12.66 6.38 -2.34
C LEU A 214 -12.98 7.82 -2.76
N SER A 215 -13.83 8.53 -1.99
CA SER A 215 -14.15 9.93 -2.27
C SER A 215 -12.94 10.87 -2.20
N PHE A 216 -11.91 10.51 -1.41
CA PHE A 216 -10.68 11.29 -1.28
C PHE A 216 -9.83 11.23 -2.55
N TYR A 217 -9.78 10.06 -3.20
CA TYR A 217 -9.06 9.86 -4.47
C TYR A 217 -9.79 10.51 -5.66
N CYS A 218 -11.12 10.65 -5.55
CA CYS A 218 -11.94 11.30 -6.57
C CYS A 218 -12.07 12.83 -6.39
N ARG A 219 -11.28 13.47 -5.50
CA ARG A 219 -11.39 14.92 -5.22
C ARG A 219 -11.16 15.78 -6.46
N ASN A 220 -10.24 15.37 -7.33
CA ASN A 220 -9.90 16.08 -8.56
C ASN A 220 -10.91 15.84 -9.70
N VAL A 221 -11.87 14.93 -9.51
CA VAL A 221 -12.99 14.69 -10.44
C VAL A 221 -14.09 15.71 -10.16
N LEU A 222 -14.69 16.24 -11.23
CA LEU A 222 -15.83 17.17 -11.12
C LEU A 222 -16.94 16.54 -10.27
N PRO A 223 -17.56 17.26 -9.31
CA PRO A 223 -18.50 16.66 -8.35
C PRO A 223 -19.64 15.86 -8.98
N TRP A 224 -20.21 16.34 -10.09
CA TRP A 224 -21.32 15.67 -10.80
C TRP A 224 -20.89 14.46 -11.62
N GLU A 225 -19.59 14.29 -11.89
CA GLU A 225 -19.03 13.15 -12.62
C GLU A 225 -18.65 11.99 -11.67
N ARG A 226 -18.58 12.25 -10.35
CA ARG A 226 -18.09 11.26 -9.37
C ARG A 226 -18.97 10.00 -9.31
N THR A 227 -20.28 10.12 -9.51
CA THR A 227 -21.19 8.97 -9.53
C THR A 227 -20.83 7.99 -10.65
N GLU A 228 -20.40 8.49 -11.81
CA GLU A 228 -19.94 7.63 -12.91
C GLU A 228 -18.66 6.89 -12.52
N VAL A 229 -17.70 7.60 -11.93
CA VAL A 229 -16.46 7.00 -11.40
C VAL A 229 -16.76 5.91 -10.37
N TYR A 230 -17.67 6.17 -9.42
CA TYR A 230 -18.03 5.21 -8.39
C TYR A 230 -18.69 3.96 -8.98
N ARG A 231 -19.55 4.08 -9.99
CA ARG A 231 -20.14 2.94 -10.70
C ARG A 231 -19.10 2.13 -11.47
N ALA A 232 -18.19 2.80 -12.15
CA ALA A 232 -17.12 2.15 -12.90
C ALA A 232 -16.17 1.38 -11.97
N VAL A 233 -15.78 1.99 -10.83
CA VAL A 233 -15.00 1.31 -9.79
C VAL A 233 -15.77 0.11 -9.25
N ASP A 234 -17.02 0.30 -8.84
CA ASP A 234 -17.88 -0.76 -8.28
C ASP A 234 -17.94 -1.99 -9.18
N ALA A 235 -18.26 -1.83 -10.46
CA ALA A 235 -18.31 -2.92 -11.42
C ALA A 235 -16.94 -3.57 -11.67
N THR A 236 -15.87 -2.77 -11.65
CA THR A 236 -14.50 -3.27 -11.82
C THR A 236 -14.06 -4.16 -10.67
N LEU A 237 -14.54 -3.92 -9.44
CA LEU A 237 -14.14 -4.73 -8.28
C LEU A 237 -14.54 -6.20 -8.43
N ASP A 238 -15.75 -6.48 -8.92
CA ASP A 238 -16.21 -7.87 -9.13
C ASP A 238 -15.39 -8.56 -10.23
N PHE A 239 -15.09 -7.85 -11.32
CA PHE A 239 -14.20 -8.34 -12.37
C PHE A 239 -12.81 -8.70 -11.82
N LEU A 240 -12.25 -7.85 -10.95
CA LEU A 240 -10.93 -8.05 -10.37
C LEU A 240 -10.89 -9.24 -9.41
N GLU A 241 -11.95 -9.48 -8.62
CA GLU A 241 -12.03 -10.66 -7.75
C GLU A 241 -11.91 -11.96 -8.54
N ASP A 242 -12.68 -12.11 -9.61
CA ASP A 242 -12.59 -13.29 -10.48
C ASP A 242 -11.24 -13.36 -11.23
N ARG A 243 -10.74 -12.24 -11.74
CA ARG A 243 -9.45 -12.18 -12.44
C ARG A 243 -8.29 -12.62 -11.53
N ILE A 244 -8.21 -12.07 -10.33
CA ILE A 244 -7.18 -12.41 -9.34
C ILE A 244 -7.33 -13.87 -8.92
N TYR A 245 -8.55 -14.35 -8.68
CA TYR A 245 -8.78 -15.75 -8.35
C TYR A 245 -8.26 -16.72 -9.41
N ARG A 246 -8.53 -16.44 -10.71
CA ARG A 246 -8.02 -17.24 -11.83
C ARG A 246 -6.49 -17.21 -11.88
N PHE A 247 -5.91 -16.02 -11.76
CA PHE A 247 -4.45 -15.84 -11.74
C PHE A 247 -3.78 -16.68 -10.64
N LEU A 248 -4.30 -16.65 -9.41
CA LEU A 248 -3.79 -17.44 -8.29
C LEU A 248 -3.92 -18.95 -8.55
N THR A 249 -5.06 -19.37 -9.11
CA THR A 249 -5.32 -20.78 -9.42
C THR A 249 -4.39 -21.32 -10.50
N GLU A 250 -4.18 -20.55 -11.57
CA GLU A 250 -3.27 -20.90 -12.66
C GLU A 250 -1.82 -20.95 -12.18
N ASN A 251 -1.39 -19.97 -11.38
CA ASN A 251 -0.05 -19.97 -10.81
C ASN A 251 0.18 -21.14 -9.87
N LYS A 252 -0.82 -21.49 -9.04
CA LYS A 252 -0.73 -22.67 -8.20
C LYS A 252 -0.48 -23.94 -9.03
N LYS A 253 -1.22 -24.14 -10.13
CA LYS A 253 -1.00 -25.27 -11.04
C LYS A 253 0.40 -25.27 -11.67
N ARG A 254 0.90 -24.09 -12.08
CA ARG A 254 2.27 -23.93 -12.62
C ARG A 254 3.33 -24.29 -11.57
N THR A 255 3.13 -23.86 -10.33
CA THR A 255 4.03 -24.13 -9.22
C THR A 255 3.98 -25.59 -8.80
N GLU A 256 2.80 -26.22 -8.65
CA GLU A 256 2.67 -27.65 -8.32
C GLU A 256 3.31 -28.55 -9.40
N THR A 257 3.17 -28.19 -10.68
CA THR A 257 3.86 -28.88 -11.79
C THR A 257 5.38 -28.78 -11.64
N LYS A 258 5.92 -27.63 -11.19
CA LYS A 258 7.34 -27.42 -10.92
C LYS A 258 7.81 -27.98 -9.57
N GLU A 259 6.96 -28.02 -8.55
CA GLU A 259 7.28 -28.50 -7.21
C GLU A 259 7.29 -30.02 -7.10
N SER A 260 6.66 -30.72 -8.05
CA SER A 260 6.98 -32.13 -8.33
C SER A 260 8.47 -32.37 -8.68
N LEU A 261 9.24 -31.28 -8.89
CA LEU A 261 10.68 -31.28 -9.12
C LEU A 261 11.53 -30.49 -8.06
N SER A 262 10.94 -29.72 -7.11
CA SER A 262 11.64 -29.20 -5.90
C SER A 262 10.72 -28.43 -4.94
N SER A 263 11.01 -28.44 -3.62
CA SER A 263 10.16 -28.06 -2.47
C SER A 263 9.50 -26.66 -2.42
N ALA A 264 8.41 -26.60 -1.64
CA ALA A 264 7.36 -25.59 -1.63
C ALA A 264 7.66 -24.18 -1.06
N LYS A 265 7.16 -23.14 -1.74
CA LYS A 265 7.04 -21.76 -1.20
C LYS A 265 5.65 -21.13 -1.45
N THR A 266 5.30 -20.17 -0.61
CA THR A 266 3.99 -19.48 -0.46
C THR A 266 3.40 -18.89 -1.76
N ARG A 267 2.07 -18.70 -1.75
CA ARG A 267 1.16 -18.45 -2.90
C ARG A 267 1.42 -17.22 -3.78
N LEU A 268 2.32 -16.31 -3.39
CA LEU A 268 2.82 -15.17 -4.18
C LEU A 268 4.30 -14.86 -3.92
N SER A 269 5.05 -15.85 -3.44
CA SER A 269 6.46 -15.69 -3.03
C SER A 269 7.43 -15.57 -4.21
N ASP A 270 6.98 -15.91 -5.42
CA ASP A 270 7.77 -15.76 -6.63
C ASP A 270 7.70 -14.32 -7.14
N LYS A 271 8.87 -13.68 -7.25
CA LYS A 271 9.03 -12.30 -7.72
C LYS A 271 8.41 -12.09 -9.10
N LYS A 272 8.49 -13.11 -9.97
CA LYS A 272 7.91 -13.08 -11.30
C LYS A 272 6.39 -13.04 -11.24
N SER A 273 5.75 -13.96 -10.50
CA SER A 273 4.29 -13.94 -10.32
C SER A 273 3.79 -12.64 -9.70
N LYS A 274 4.52 -12.07 -8.72
CA LYS A 274 4.16 -10.78 -8.14
C LYS A 274 4.21 -9.65 -9.18
N TYR A 275 5.26 -9.60 -10.00
CA TYR A 275 5.37 -8.61 -11.09
C TYR A 275 4.28 -8.78 -12.16
N GLU A 276 3.99 -10.02 -12.56
CA GLU A 276 2.92 -10.32 -13.54
C GLU A 276 1.57 -9.81 -13.03
N LEU A 277 1.24 -10.06 -11.75
CA LEU A 277 0.01 -9.57 -11.16
C LEU A 277 -0.01 -8.04 -11.06
N LEU A 278 1.07 -7.43 -10.55
CA LEU A 278 1.15 -5.98 -10.42
C LEU A 278 1.00 -5.29 -11.78
N SER A 279 1.64 -5.84 -12.82
CA SER A 279 1.56 -5.35 -14.19
C SER A 279 0.15 -5.50 -14.79
N ASP A 280 -0.51 -6.66 -14.58
CA ASP A 280 -1.89 -6.90 -15.04
C ASP A 280 -2.88 -5.93 -14.37
N LEU A 281 -2.69 -5.65 -13.09
CA LEU A 281 -3.57 -4.74 -12.34
C LEU A 281 -3.35 -3.27 -12.74
N ALA A 282 -2.09 -2.82 -12.78
CA ALA A 282 -1.71 -1.43 -13.03
C ALA A 282 -1.76 -1.03 -14.52
N GLY A 283 -1.56 -1.99 -15.43
CA GLY A 283 -1.49 -1.75 -16.87
C GLY A 283 -2.83 -1.62 -17.59
N THR A 284 -3.94 -1.89 -16.91
CA THR A 284 -5.28 -1.81 -17.51
C THR A 284 -6.15 -0.84 -16.72
N SER A 285 -6.64 0.19 -17.42
CA SER A 285 -7.43 1.26 -16.82
C SER A 285 -8.79 0.78 -16.30
N ILE A 286 -9.38 1.55 -15.38
CA ILE A 286 -10.74 1.27 -14.89
C ILE A 286 -11.75 1.39 -16.04
N ALA A 287 -11.57 2.37 -16.94
CA ALA A 287 -12.43 2.54 -18.10
C ALA A 287 -12.42 1.33 -19.03
N GLU A 288 -11.25 0.75 -19.29
CA GLU A 288 -11.11 -0.43 -20.15
C GLU A 288 -11.80 -1.66 -19.53
N ARG A 289 -11.58 -1.90 -18.23
CA ARG A 289 -12.25 -2.98 -17.49
C ARG A 289 -13.76 -2.78 -17.51
N TYR A 290 -14.23 -1.57 -17.22
CA TYR A 290 -15.65 -1.27 -17.18
C TYR A 290 -16.34 -1.45 -18.53
N LYS A 291 -15.70 -1.02 -19.63
CA LYS A 291 -16.21 -1.23 -21.00
C LYS A 291 -16.33 -2.71 -21.36
N SER A 292 -15.44 -3.58 -20.86
CA SER A 292 -15.52 -5.03 -21.12
C SER A 292 -16.70 -5.73 -20.44
N LEU A 293 -17.40 -5.04 -19.52
CA LEU A 293 -18.55 -5.54 -18.77
C LEU A 293 -19.90 -5.10 -19.37
N LEU A 294 -19.88 -4.16 -20.32
CA LEU A 294 -21.06 -3.63 -21.03
C LEU A 294 -21.28 -4.37 -22.35
#